data_AF-A0A1J3GS13-F1
#
_entry.id   AF-A0A1J3GS13-F1
#
_cell.length_a   1.000
_cell.length_b   1.000
_cell.length_c   1.000
_cell.angle_alpha   90.00
_cell.angle_beta   90.00
_cell.angle_gamma   90.00
#
_symmetry.space_group_name_H-M   'P 1'
#
loop_
_entity.id
_entity.type
_entity.pdbx_description
1 polymer ?
#
loop_
_entity_poly.entity_id
_entity_poly.type
_entity_poly.pdbx_seq_one_letter_code
_entity_poly.pdbx_strand_id
1 'polypeptide(L)'
;EYIKSVEATYKKSNLIRNTVITSLKFETSKGKTSFFGYEVGKKFVLKQNDCRLVGFHGKEGDAIDALGAYFAPVPPTPMMIPAKKLPSVGGNGGVAWDD
;
A
#
# COMPACT_ATOMS: atom_id res chain seq x y z
N GLU A 1 8.57 -2.50 -9.29
CA GLU A 1 8.34 -3.17 -7.99
C GLU A 1 7.07 -2.58 -7.42
N TYR A 2 6.21 -3.39 -6.80
CA TYR A 2 4.94 -2.91 -6.25
C TYR A 2 4.61 -3.63 -4.95
N ILE A 3 3.72 -3.05 -4.14
CA ILE A 3 3.21 -3.67 -2.91
C ILE A 3 2.20 -4.76 -3.31
N LYS A 4 2.43 -5.99 -2.85
CA LYS A 4 1.53 -7.14 -3.04
C LYS A 4 0.50 -7.27 -1.93
N SER A 5 0.94 -7.03 -0.69
CA SER A 5 0.09 -7.21 0.47
C SER A 5 0.51 -6.34 1.64
N VAL A 6 -0.48 -6.02 2.46
CA VAL A 6 -0.29 -5.35 3.75
C VAL A 6 -0.93 -6.21 4.82
N GLU A 7 -0.13 -6.75 5.72
CA GLU A 7 -0.60 -7.35 6.96
C GLU A 7 -0.71 -6.26 8.02
N ALA A 8 -1.81 -6.23 8.76
CA ALA A 8 -2.07 -5.23 9.77
C ALA A 8 -2.59 -5.88 11.05
N THR A 9 -2.21 -5.31 12.19
CA THR A 9 -2.83 -5.66 13.48
C THR A 9 -3.62 -4.49 14.04
N TYR A 10 -4.67 -4.78 14.82
CA TYR A 10 -5.51 -3.78 15.46
C TYR A 10 -5.97 -4.22 16.85
N LYS A 11 -6.21 -3.23 17.71
CA LYS A 11 -6.69 -3.45 19.07
C LYS A 11 -7.52 -2.26 19.55
N LYS A 12 -8.51 -2.51 20.41
CA LYS A 12 -9.15 -1.45 21.20
C LYS A 12 -8.16 -0.87 22.21
N SER A 13 -7.75 0.38 22.00
CA SER A 13 -6.87 1.12 22.88
C SER A 13 -7.68 1.71 24.04
N ASN A 14 -7.25 1.46 25.28
CA ASN A 14 -7.87 2.08 26.45
C ASN A 14 -7.54 3.58 26.57
N LEU A 15 -6.39 4.01 26.01
CA LEU A 15 -5.96 5.41 26.03
C LEU A 15 -6.80 6.27 25.08
N ILE A 16 -6.97 5.81 23.85
CA ILE A 16 -7.69 6.53 22.78
C ILE A 16 -9.20 6.17 22.80
N ARG A 17 -9.60 5.18 23.61
CA ARG A 17 -10.97 4.63 23.72
C ARG A 17 -11.58 4.16 22.39
N ASN A 18 -10.74 3.92 21.38
CA ASN A 18 -11.14 3.47 20.06
C ASN A 18 -10.32 2.24 19.61
N THR A 19 -10.79 1.55 18.57
CA THR A 19 -9.99 0.54 17.87
C THR A 19 -9.00 1.22 16.96
N VAL A 20 -7.73 0.86 17.09
CA VAL A 20 -6.63 1.46 16.32
C VAL A 20 -5.77 0.36 15.70
N ILE A 21 -5.19 0.65 14.53
CA ILE A 21 -4.12 -0.14 13.92
C ILE A 21 -2.87 -0.02 14.80
N THR A 22 -2.27 -1.15 15.12
CA THR A 22 -1.12 -1.27 16.03
C THR A 22 0.16 -1.64 15.30
N SER A 23 0.08 -2.39 14.19
CA SER A 23 1.21 -2.62 13.28
C SER A 23 0.81 -2.72 11.82
N LEU A 24 1.78 -2.47 10.95
CA LEU A 24 1.70 -2.67 9.51
C LEU A 24 2.94 -3.41 9.01
N LYS A 25 2.74 -4.38 8.13
CA LYS A 25 3.79 -5.14 7.46
C LYS A 25 3.51 -5.17 5.97
N PHE A 26 4.38 -4.53 5.20
CA PHE A 26 4.30 -4.46 3.75
C PHE A 26 5.16 -5.54 3.13
N GLU A 27 4.63 -6.26 2.13
CA GLU A 27 5.36 -7.19 1.29
C GLU A 27 5.30 -6.75 -0.17
N THR A 28 6.45 -6.69 -0.84
CA THR A 28 6.56 -6.27 -2.25
C THR A 28 6.64 -7.45 -3.22
N SER A 29 6.47 -7.16 -4.51
CA SER A 29 6.60 -8.14 -5.60
C SER A 29 7.99 -8.78 -5.69
N LYS A 30 9.02 -8.13 -5.13
CA LYS A 30 10.39 -8.64 -5.07
C LYS A 30 10.73 -9.33 -3.74
N GLY A 31 9.75 -9.58 -2.88
CA GLY A 31 9.95 -10.24 -1.57
C GLY A 31 10.52 -9.34 -0.48
N LYS A 32 10.73 -8.04 -0.74
CA LYS A 32 11.12 -7.08 0.30
C LYS A 32 9.97 -6.90 1.29
N THR A 33 10.31 -6.99 2.58
CA THR A 33 9.37 -6.81 3.68
C THR A 33 9.75 -5.58 4.51
N SER A 34 8.78 -4.81 4.98
CA SER A 34 8.99 -3.70 5.91
C SER A 34 7.91 -3.68 6.97
N PHE A 35 8.30 -3.49 8.23
CA PHE A 35 7.42 -3.60 9.40
C PHE A 35 7.44 -2.31 10.21
N PHE A 36 6.28 -1.90 10.72
CA PHE A 36 6.08 -0.69 11.51
C PHE A 36 5.09 -0.94 12.65
N GLY A 37 5.35 -0.36 13.82
CA GLY A 37 4.48 -0.46 15.01
C GLY A 37 4.76 -1.67 15.90
N TYR A 38 3.75 -2.13 16.61
CA TYR A 38 3.82 -3.25 17.56
C TYR A 38 2.75 -4.31 17.23
N GLU A 39 3.17 -5.55 16.98
CA GLU A 39 2.26 -6.63 16.58
C GLU A 39 1.41 -7.10 17.77
N VAL A 40 0.34 -6.35 18.06
CA VAL A 40 -0.52 -6.54 19.24
C VAL A 40 -1.97 -6.48 18.83
N GLY A 41 -2.75 -7.50 19.22
CA GLY A 41 -4.18 -7.57 18.98
C GLY A 41 -4.53 -8.52 17.85
N LYS A 42 -5.62 -8.23 17.13
CA LYS A 42 -6.12 -9.08 16.04
C LYS A 42 -5.45 -8.72 14.73
N LYS A 43 -5.26 -9.70 13.86
CA LYS A 43 -4.56 -9.56 12.59
C LYS A 43 -5.53 -9.67 11.40
N PHE A 44 -5.27 -8.90 10.35
CA PHE A 44 -5.89 -9.05 9.04
C PHE A 44 -4.86 -8.78 7.93
N VAL A 45 -5.18 -9.22 6.71
CA VAL A 45 -4.30 -9.06 5.55
C VAL A 45 -5.09 -8.46 4.39
N LEU A 46 -4.56 -7.37 3.83
CA LEU A 46 -5.03 -6.75 2.60
C LEU A 46 -4.19 -7.30 1.44
N LYS A 47 -4.79 -8.18 0.64
CA LYS A 47 -4.15 -8.80 -0.53
C LYS A 47 -5.24 -9.19 -1.54
N GLN A 48 -4.93 -9.05 -2.82
CA GLN A 48 -5.74 -9.60 -3.90
C GLN A 48 -4.83 -10.31 -4.91
N ASN A 49 -5.21 -11.52 -5.32
CA ASN A 49 -4.42 -12.32 -6.26
C ASN A 49 -4.35 -11.62 -7.63
N ASP A 50 -3.19 -11.75 -8.28
CA ASP A 50 -2.89 -11.18 -9.61
C ASP A 50 -3.14 -9.67 -9.73
N CYS A 51 -3.19 -8.97 -8.59
CA CYS A 51 -3.38 -7.54 -8.50
C CYS A 51 -2.25 -6.88 -7.70
N ARG A 52 -1.97 -5.62 -8.03
CA ARG A 52 -1.11 -4.73 -7.23
C ARG A 52 -1.96 -3.79 -6.40
N LEU A 53 -1.47 -3.41 -5.23
CA LEU A 53 -2.07 -2.33 -4.44
C LEU A 53 -1.85 -0.99 -5.14
N VAL A 54 -2.92 -0.23 -5.36
CA VAL A 54 -2.88 1.08 -6.06
C VAL A 54 -3.33 2.25 -5.19
N GLY A 55 -3.90 1.98 -4.01
CA GLY A 55 -4.30 3.02 -3.09
C GLY A 55 -4.80 2.45 -1.77
N PHE A 56 -5.01 3.33 -0.81
CA PHE A 56 -5.59 3.01 0.49
C PHE A 56 -6.86 3.83 0.71
N HIS A 57 -7.74 3.30 1.53
CA HIS A 57 -8.84 4.05 2.13
C HIS A 57 -8.93 3.69 3.61
N GLY A 58 -9.59 4.50 4.41
CA GLY A 58 -9.63 4.25 5.85
C GLY A 58 -10.35 5.34 6.62
N LYS A 59 -10.15 5.29 7.94
CA LYS A 59 -10.58 6.32 8.87
C LYS A 59 -9.44 6.61 9.83
N GLU A 60 -9.23 7.89 10.09
CA GLU A 60 -8.24 8.41 11.00
C GLU A 60 -8.88 9.28 12.11
N GLY A 61 -8.14 9.38 13.21
CA GLY A 61 -8.35 10.30 14.32
C GLY A 61 -6.99 10.60 14.96
N ASP A 62 -6.85 10.37 16.27
CA ASP A 62 -5.54 10.41 16.94
C ASP A 62 -4.60 9.27 16.49
N ALA A 63 -5.15 8.25 15.85
CA ALA A 63 -4.45 7.12 15.24
C ALA A 63 -5.19 6.67 13.96
N ILE A 64 -4.65 5.63 13.30
CA ILE A 64 -5.35 4.97 12.20
C ILE A 64 -6.41 4.05 12.82
N ASP A 65 -7.68 4.36 12.65
CA ASP A 65 -8.79 3.59 13.23
C ASP A 65 -9.15 2.38 12.35
N ALA A 66 -9.11 2.58 11.03
CA ALA A 66 -9.44 1.57 10.03
C ALA A 66 -8.60 1.72 8.77
N LEU A 67 -8.25 0.59 8.15
CA LEU A 67 -7.45 0.55 6.93
C LEU A 67 -8.03 -0.46 5.93
N GLY A 68 -8.20 -0.02 4.69
CA GLY A 68 -8.52 -0.83 3.53
C GLY A 68 -7.63 -0.45 2.35
N ALA A 69 -7.72 -1.21 1.27
CA ALA A 69 -6.85 -1.04 0.10
C ALA A 69 -7.62 -1.23 -1.20
N TYR A 70 -7.22 -0.46 -2.21
CA TYR A 70 -7.65 -0.61 -3.59
C TYR A 70 -6.61 -1.44 -4.37
N PHE A 71 -7.10 -2.32 -5.23
CA PHE A 71 -6.29 -3.22 -6.03
C PHE A 71 -6.63 -3.05 -7.51
N ALA A 72 -5.62 -3.17 -8.35
CA ALA A 72 -5.78 -3.22 -9.80
C ALA A 72 -5.01 -4.42 -10.36
N PRO A 73 -5.51 -5.09 -11.43
CA PRO A 73 -4.81 -6.20 -12.06
C PRO A 73 -3.37 -5.84 -12.44
N VAL A 74 -2.46 -6.78 -12.26
CA VAL A 74 -1.12 -6.69 -12.83
C VAL A 74 -1.24 -7.06 -14.31
N PRO A 75 -0.86 -6.18 -15.26
CA PRO A 75 -0.96 -6.51 -16.68
C PRO A 75 -0.16 -7.79 -17.00
N PRO A 76 -0.74 -8.75 -17.74
CA PRO A 76 -0.01 -9.93 -18.24
C PRO A 76 1.25 -9.53 -19.01
N THR A 77 2.35 -10.21 -18.71
CA THR A 77 3.70 -9.96 -19.26
C THR A 77 3.84 -9.96 -20.79
N PRO A 78 2.96 -10.56 -21.64
CA PRO A 78 3.06 -10.38 -23.09
C PRO A 78 2.35 -9.10 -23.60
N MET A 79 1.51 -8.45 -22.80
CA MET A 79 0.79 -7.22 -23.18
C MET A 79 1.54 -5.93 -22.83
N MET A 80 2.78 -6.04 -22.35
CA MET A 80 3.71 -4.92 -22.34
C MET A 80 4.16 -4.62 -23.78
N ILE A 81 3.28 -4.07 -24.62
CA ILE A 81 3.75 -2.93 -25.39
C ILE A 81 3.87 -1.86 -24.31
N PRO A 82 5.09 -1.53 -23.84
CA PRO A 82 5.21 -0.44 -22.90
C PRO A 82 4.53 0.74 -23.59
N ALA A 83 3.62 1.43 -22.89
CA ALA A 83 3.13 2.70 -23.39
C ALA A 83 4.38 3.47 -23.84
N LYS A 84 4.43 3.83 -25.13
CA LYS A 84 5.63 4.40 -25.73
C LYS A 84 5.86 5.75 -25.04
N LYS A 85 6.68 5.76 -24.00
CA LYS A 85 7.03 6.97 -23.27
C LYS A 85 7.82 7.84 -24.23
N LEU A 86 7.18 8.88 -24.74
CA LEU A 86 7.84 9.84 -25.61
C LEU A 86 8.85 10.63 -24.79
N PRO A 87 9.99 11.02 -25.39
CA PRO A 87 10.90 11.94 -24.73
C PRO A 87 10.15 13.23 -24.39
N SER A 88 10.31 13.72 -23.16
CA SER A 88 9.83 15.05 -22.80
C SER A 88 10.64 16.10 -23.55
N VAL A 89 9.97 17.17 -23.98
CA VAL A 89 10.62 18.36 -24.54
C VAL A 89 10.37 19.51 -23.57
N GLY A 90 11.44 20.01 -22.94
CA GLY A 90 11.37 21.02 -21.89
C GLY A 90 12.73 21.28 -21.24
N GLY A 91 12.76 22.06 -20.16
CA GLY A 91 13.97 22.33 -19.40
C GLY A 91 14.36 21.20 -18.44
N ASN A 92 15.59 21.23 -17.94
CA ASN A 92 16.10 20.27 -16.94
C ASN A 92 15.68 20.60 -15.49
N GLY A 93 14.69 21.47 -15.31
CA GLY A 93 14.17 21.86 -14.00
C GLY A 93 12.95 21.04 -13.57
N GLY A 94 12.63 21.07 -12.28
CA GLY A 94 11.46 20.38 -11.70
C GLY A 94 11.74 18.97 -11.20
N VAL A 95 10.75 18.38 -10.52
CA VAL A 95 10.78 16.99 -10.06
C VAL A 95 10.09 16.14 -11.12
N ALA A 96 10.68 15.01 -11.53
CA ALA A 96 10.03 14.09 -12.47
C ALA A 96 8.72 13.55 -11.87
N TRP A 97 7.64 13.55 -12.66
CA TRP A 97 6.34 13.01 -12.29
C TRP A 97 5.74 12.25 -13.48
N ASP A 98 5.00 11.19 -13.20
CA ASP A 98 4.09 10.49 -14.09
C ASP A 98 2.73 10.33 -13.39
N ASP A 99 1.67 10.17 -14.18
CA ASP A 99 0.29 9.95 -13.71
C ASP A 99 -0.03 8.49 -13.39
#